data_AF-H2ZK74-F1
#
_entry.id   AF-H2ZK74-F1
#
_cell.length_a   1.000
_cell.length_b   1.000
_cell.length_c   1.000
_cell.angle_alpha   90.00
_cell.angle_beta   90.00
_cell.angle_gamma   90.00
#
_symmetry.space_group_name_H-M   'P 1'
#
loop_
_entity.id
_entity.type
_entity.pdbx_description
1 polymer ?
#
loop_
_entity_poly.entity_id
_entity_poly.type
_entity_poly.pdbx_seq_one_letter_code
_entity_poly.pdbx_strand_id
1 'polypeptide(L)'
;MCSIFSVWNVVANAIVLVVFFMQKRYTGSAGIYKISIALADIMVGLFIFPTFASSLSKITMTQEKMGPSSNTSITPGPGDRYDIVPHMPGGDVWTNFDQPYLNFVGFFTSMYLTLTIYTLMVACIDRLVYVRNSRTYSNQKSTFVARITIGVSWLVSIIVAIVPFFVDRYNLIASVMVLSSGATSLYLYIIAYVIPLLVLWVGGIVLLVFTIMRSRKRRT
;
A
#
# COMPACT_ATOMS: atom_id res chain seq x y z
N MET A 1 1.36 8.62 -18.82
CA MET A 1 2.42 8.42 -17.81
C MET A 1 2.10 7.27 -16.85
N CYS A 2 0.99 7.30 -16.11
CA CYS A 2 0.60 6.22 -15.17
C CYS A 2 0.48 4.82 -15.81
N SER A 3 -0.02 4.72 -17.04
CA SER A 3 -0.10 3.43 -17.77
C SER A 3 1.29 2.87 -18.14
N ILE A 4 2.27 3.73 -18.39
CA ILE A 4 3.65 3.31 -18.68
C ILE A 4 4.28 2.73 -17.40
N PHE A 5 4.07 3.38 -16.26
CA PHE A 5 4.53 2.86 -14.96
C PHE A 5 3.86 1.53 -14.59
N SER A 6 2.57 1.37 -14.89
CA SER A 6 1.85 0.11 -14.72
C SER A 6 2.49 -1.03 -15.50
N VAL A 7 2.69 -0.85 -16.81
CA VAL A 7 3.32 -1.88 -17.68
C VAL A 7 4.74 -2.17 -17.23
N TRP A 8 5.54 -1.14 -16.95
CA TRP A 8 6.91 -1.30 -16.46
C TRP A 8 6.96 -2.11 -15.16
N ASN A 9 6.08 -1.80 -14.21
CA ASN A 9 6.03 -2.48 -12.92
C ASN A 9 5.67 -3.97 -13.09
N VAL A 10 4.69 -4.29 -13.93
CA VAL A 10 4.30 -5.68 -14.21
C VAL A 10 5.44 -6.43 -14.88
N VAL A 11 6.07 -5.86 -15.91
CA VAL A 11 7.17 -6.51 -16.64
C VAL A 11 8.38 -6.75 -15.74
N ALA A 12 8.80 -5.74 -14.96
CA ALA A 12 9.94 -5.87 -14.06
C ALA A 12 9.73 -6.98 -13.02
N ASN A 13 8.56 -7.02 -12.38
CA ASN A 13 8.27 -8.05 -11.37
C ASN A 13 8.01 -9.43 -11.97
N ALA A 14 7.45 -9.50 -13.19
CA ALA A 14 7.33 -10.77 -13.91
C ALA A 14 8.71 -11.36 -14.25
N ILE A 15 9.67 -10.55 -14.67
CA ILE A 15 11.05 -10.98 -14.89
C ILE A 15 11.65 -11.53 -13.60
N VAL A 16 11.46 -10.85 -12.46
CA VAL A 16 11.92 -11.33 -11.15
C VAL A 16 11.33 -12.72 -10.85
N LEU A 17 10.02 -12.91 -11.05
CA LEU A 17 9.39 -14.22 -10.86
C LEU A 17 9.99 -15.30 -11.78
N VAL A 18 10.16 -15.01 -13.07
CA VAL A 18 10.74 -15.95 -14.04
C VAL A 18 12.14 -16.37 -13.63
N VAL A 19 13.01 -15.41 -13.26
CA VAL A 19 14.38 -15.70 -12.80
C VAL A 19 14.37 -16.58 -11.54
N PHE A 20 13.46 -16.31 -10.61
CA PHE A 20 13.30 -17.12 -9.40
C PHE A 20 12.86 -18.55 -9.69
N PHE A 21 11.95 -18.76 -10.64
CA PHE A 21 11.50 -20.10 -11.04
C PHE A 21 12.57 -20.88 -11.81
N MET A 22 13.37 -20.20 -12.63
CA MET A 22 14.43 -20.86 -13.42
C MET A 22 15.63 -21.27 -12.55
N GLN A 23 15.93 -20.52 -11.48
CA GLN A 23 17.17 -20.71 -10.74
C GLN A 23 16.94 -21.39 -9.38
N LYS A 24 17.12 -22.73 -9.36
CA LYS A 24 17.02 -23.60 -8.17
C LYS A 24 17.90 -23.18 -6.98
N ARG A 25 18.91 -22.33 -7.20
CA ARG A 25 19.80 -21.82 -6.15
C ARG A 25 19.14 -20.79 -5.22
N TYR A 26 17.98 -20.23 -5.60
CA TYR A 26 17.29 -19.20 -4.82
C TYR A 26 16.12 -19.69 -3.95
N THR A 27 16.02 -20.99 -3.69
CA THR A 27 14.92 -21.59 -2.91
C THR A 27 15.01 -21.39 -1.38
N GLY A 28 15.89 -20.50 -0.90
CA GLY A 28 15.98 -20.14 0.52
C GLY A 28 14.80 -19.28 0.99
N SER A 29 14.64 -19.10 2.31
CA SER A 29 13.54 -18.32 2.90
C SER A 29 13.42 -16.90 2.32
N ALA A 30 14.56 -16.25 2.12
CA ALA A 30 14.66 -14.94 1.51
C ALA A 30 14.09 -14.86 0.08
N GLY A 31 14.15 -15.96 -0.69
CA GLY A 31 13.56 -16.01 -2.02
C GLY A 31 12.04 -16.03 -1.97
N ILE A 32 11.47 -16.74 -1.01
CA ILE A 32 10.03 -16.86 -0.84
C ILE A 32 9.40 -15.50 -0.49
N TYR A 33 10.03 -14.72 0.39
CA TYR A 33 9.57 -13.35 0.69
C TYR A 33 9.63 -12.43 -0.54
N LYS A 34 10.69 -12.54 -1.36
CA LYS A 34 10.81 -11.75 -2.60
C LYS A 34 9.76 -12.11 -3.63
N ILE A 35 9.43 -13.40 -3.77
CA ILE A 35 8.34 -13.86 -4.65
C ILE A 35 7.01 -13.27 -4.20
N SER A 36 6.73 -13.27 -2.88
CA SER A 36 5.49 -12.68 -2.35
C SER A 36 5.40 -11.17 -2.62
N ILE A 37 6.51 -10.43 -2.48
CA ILE A 37 6.55 -9.00 -2.80
C ILE A 37 6.34 -8.78 -4.30
N ALA A 38 7.03 -9.53 -5.16
CA ALA A 38 6.87 -9.41 -6.62
C ALA A 38 5.43 -9.71 -7.07
N LEU A 39 4.76 -10.68 -6.45
CA LEU A 39 3.34 -10.94 -6.70
C LEU A 39 2.45 -9.76 -6.26
N ALA A 40 2.72 -9.20 -5.08
CA ALA A 40 2.00 -8.02 -4.59
C ALA A 40 2.19 -6.82 -5.55
N ASP A 41 3.41 -6.59 -6.03
CA ASP A 41 3.73 -5.50 -6.95
C ASP A 41 3.07 -5.69 -8.33
N ILE A 42 2.94 -6.92 -8.82
CA ILE A 42 2.15 -7.21 -10.03
C ILE A 42 0.69 -6.83 -9.84
N MET A 43 0.09 -7.12 -8.67
CA MET A 43 -1.28 -6.72 -8.36
C MET A 43 -1.44 -5.19 -8.37
N VAL A 44 -0.46 -4.44 -7.85
CA VAL A 44 -0.45 -2.96 -7.96
C VAL A 44 -0.37 -2.51 -9.41
N GLY A 45 0.52 -3.13 -10.17
CA GLY A 45 0.69 -2.96 -11.60
C GLY A 45 -0.63 -3.05 -12.35
N LEU A 46 -1.39 -4.11 -12.10
CA LEU A 46 -2.61 -4.46 -12.83
C LEU A 46 -3.84 -3.71 -12.34
N PHE A 47 -4.01 -3.50 -11.03
CA PHE A 47 -5.26 -2.97 -10.47
C PHE A 47 -5.14 -1.54 -9.97
N ILE A 48 -4.06 -1.19 -9.25
CA ILE A 48 -3.97 0.10 -8.56
C ILE A 48 -3.56 1.23 -9.51
N PHE A 49 -2.55 1.02 -10.36
CA PHE A 49 -2.12 2.09 -11.29
C PHE A 49 -3.17 2.46 -12.33
N PRO A 50 -3.90 1.50 -12.96
CA PRO A 50 -4.95 1.85 -13.90
C PRO A 50 -6.14 2.55 -13.25
N THR A 51 -6.55 2.11 -12.05
CA THR A 51 -7.62 2.77 -11.28
C THR A 51 -7.20 4.16 -10.83
N PHE A 52 -5.95 4.36 -10.42
CA PHE A 52 -5.42 5.68 -10.12
C PHE A 52 -5.46 6.62 -11.33
N ALA A 53 -5.04 6.13 -12.51
CA ALA A 53 -5.09 6.91 -13.74
C ALA A 53 -6.54 7.27 -14.14
N SER A 54 -7.48 6.33 -14.00
CA SER A 54 -8.90 6.56 -14.26
C SER A 54 -9.50 7.57 -13.28
N SER A 55 -9.20 7.44 -11.99
CA SER A 55 -9.65 8.37 -10.96
C SER A 55 -9.10 9.77 -11.17
N LEU A 56 -7.81 9.90 -11.48
CA LEU A 56 -7.19 11.18 -11.78
C LEU A 56 -7.84 11.83 -13.01
N SER A 57 -8.06 11.06 -14.08
CA SER A 57 -8.72 11.55 -15.29
C SER A 57 -10.12 12.07 -14.99
N LYS A 58 -10.92 11.34 -14.20
CA LYS A 58 -12.27 11.77 -13.80
C LYS A 58 -12.25 13.05 -12.98
N ILE A 59 -11.34 13.17 -12.02
CA ILE A 59 -11.19 14.38 -11.19
C ILE A 59 -10.75 15.59 -12.03
N THR A 60 -9.87 15.40 -13.02
CA THR A 60 -9.42 16.50 -13.89
C THR A 60 -10.45 16.90 -14.95
N MET A 61 -11.36 15.99 -15.32
CA MET A 61 -12.40 16.23 -16.33
C MET A 61 -13.73 16.68 -15.75
N THR A 62 -13.93 16.56 -14.43
CA THR A 62 -15.13 17.08 -13.78
C THR A 62 -15.14 18.60 -13.82
N GLN A 63 -16.06 19.14 -14.63
CA GLN A 63 -16.33 20.57 -14.70
C GLN A 63 -16.69 21.10 -13.31
N GLU A 64 -16.05 22.21 -12.93
CA GLU A 64 -16.39 22.95 -11.73
C GLU A 64 -17.87 23.34 -11.81
N LYS A 65 -18.70 22.77 -10.93
CA LYS A 65 -20.10 23.15 -10.84
C LYS A 65 -20.17 24.43 -10.03
N MET A 66 -20.82 25.46 -10.58
CA MET A 66 -21.24 26.62 -9.80
C MET A 66 -22.10 26.10 -8.64
N GLY A 67 -21.80 26.53 -7.42
CA GLY A 67 -22.59 26.18 -6.24
C GLY A 67 -24.07 26.54 -6.43
N PRO A 68 -24.99 25.97 -5.64
CA PRO A 68 -26.39 26.32 -5.72
C PRO A 68 -26.53 27.84 -5.62
N SER A 69 -27.30 28.44 -6.53
CA SER A 69 -27.65 29.86 -6.51
C SER A 69 -28.45 30.11 -5.23
N SER A 70 -27.75 30.36 -4.14
CA SER A 70 -28.37 30.99 -2.98
C SER A 70 -28.83 32.35 -3.46
N ASN A 71 -30.08 32.72 -3.13
CA ASN A 71 -30.68 33.99 -3.50
C ASN A 71 -29.90 35.14 -2.84
N THR A 72 -28.75 35.50 -3.39
CA THR A 72 -28.07 36.74 -3.10
C THR A 72 -28.81 37.81 -3.91
N SER A 73 -29.86 38.36 -3.32
CA SER A 73 -30.47 39.64 -3.72
C SER A 73 -29.52 40.81 -3.43
N ILE A 74 -28.23 40.64 -3.75
CA ILE A 74 -27.21 41.66 -3.64
C ILE A 74 -27.00 42.12 -5.08
N THR A 75 -27.74 43.16 -5.46
CA THR A 75 -27.50 43.92 -6.68
C THR A 75 -26.03 44.40 -6.66
N PRO A 76 -25.19 43.99 -7.63
CA PRO A 76 -23.79 44.40 -7.62
C PRO A 76 -23.70 45.91 -7.81
N GLY A 77 -22.94 46.58 -6.94
CA GLY A 77 -22.59 47.98 -7.13
C GLY A 77 -21.62 48.15 -8.30
N PRO A 78 -21.50 49.36 -8.88
CA PRO A 78 -20.58 49.62 -9.97
C PRO A 78 -19.15 49.54 -9.45
N GLY A 79 -18.48 48.40 -9.68
CA GLY A 79 -17.12 48.13 -9.23
C GLY A 79 -16.83 46.68 -8.84
N ASP A 80 -17.88 45.87 -8.64
CA ASP A 80 -17.70 44.47 -8.26
C ASP A 80 -17.35 43.60 -9.48
N ARG A 81 -16.18 42.96 -9.42
CA ARG A 81 -15.72 41.97 -10.41
C ARG A 81 -16.54 40.69 -10.27
N TYR A 82 -17.16 40.26 -11.37
CA TYR A 82 -17.91 39.01 -11.49
C TYR A 82 -17.07 37.72 -11.31
N ASP A 83 -15.75 37.84 -11.11
CA ASP A 83 -14.82 36.70 -11.02
C ASP A 83 -14.71 36.10 -9.61
N ILE A 84 -15.40 36.66 -8.61
CA ILE A 84 -15.39 36.19 -7.22
C ILE A 84 -16.60 35.28 -6.95
N VAL A 85 -16.88 34.34 -7.86
CA VAL A 85 -17.65 33.17 -7.45
C VAL A 85 -16.66 32.26 -6.74
N PRO A 86 -16.89 31.86 -5.48
CA PRO A 86 -16.10 30.81 -4.86
C PRO A 86 -16.26 29.57 -5.72
N HIS A 87 -15.26 29.28 -6.55
CA HIS A 87 -15.10 27.99 -7.22
C HIS A 87 -14.74 27.02 -6.10
N MET A 88 -15.75 26.58 -5.36
CA MET A 88 -15.56 25.47 -4.46
C MET A 88 -15.23 24.27 -5.36
N PRO A 89 -14.18 23.49 -5.07
CA PRO A 89 -14.04 22.15 -5.65
C PRO A 89 -15.21 21.30 -5.11
N GLY A 90 -16.39 21.52 -5.69
CA GLY A 90 -17.68 21.34 -5.03
C GLY A 90 -18.71 20.64 -5.89
N GLY A 91 -18.28 19.91 -6.91
CA GLY A 91 -18.97 18.67 -7.22
C GLY A 91 -18.46 17.65 -6.22
N ASP A 92 -19.31 17.17 -5.31
CA ASP A 92 -19.01 16.06 -4.42
C ASP A 92 -18.21 15.00 -5.21
N VAL A 93 -16.93 14.80 -4.89
CA VAL A 93 -16.10 13.78 -5.53
C VAL A 93 -16.82 12.43 -5.47
N TRP A 94 -17.61 12.24 -4.41
CA TRP A 94 -18.58 11.17 -4.13
C TRP A 94 -19.61 10.90 -5.24
N THR A 95 -20.01 11.91 -5.99
CA THR A 95 -21.01 11.75 -7.08
C THR A 95 -20.39 11.25 -8.38
N ASN A 96 -19.06 11.30 -8.50
CA ASN A 96 -18.35 10.91 -9.74
C ASN A 96 -17.86 9.45 -9.73
N PHE A 97 -17.96 8.77 -8.59
CA PHE A 97 -17.49 7.40 -8.42
C PHE A 97 -18.55 6.53 -7.76
N ASP A 98 -18.91 5.44 -8.44
CA ASP A 98 -19.81 4.44 -7.87
C ASP A 98 -19.19 3.82 -6.62
N GLN A 99 -19.99 3.62 -5.56
CA GLN A 99 -19.58 2.91 -4.35
C GLN A 99 -18.87 1.56 -4.60
N PRO A 100 -19.32 0.68 -5.53
CA PRO A 100 -18.59 -0.55 -5.83
C PRO A 100 -17.17 -0.31 -6.38
N TYR A 101 -16.95 0.75 -7.14
CA TYR A 101 -15.62 1.11 -7.63
C TYR A 101 -14.70 1.55 -6.49
N LEU A 102 -15.22 2.40 -5.60
CA LEU A 102 -14.49 2.85 -4.42
C LEU A 102 -14.14 1.68 -3.47
N ASN A 103 -15.06 0.72 -3.28
CA ASN A 103 -14.84 -0.47 -2.46
C ASN A 103 -13.74 -1.35 -3.07
N PHE A 104 -13.79 -1.54 -4.39
CA PHE A 104 -12.79 -2.32 -5.13
C PHE A 104 -11.39 -1.70 -5.00
N VAL A 105 -11.26 -0.40 -5.25
CA VAL A 105 -9.97 0.30 -5.14
C VAL A 105 -9.46 0.27 -3.70
N GLY A 106 -10.33 0.55 -2.72
CA GLY A 106 -9.98 0.49 -1.30
C GLY A 106 -9.50 -0.90 -0.86
N PHE A 107 -10.17 -1.96 -1.31
CA PHE A 107 -9.79 -3.35 -1.04
C PHE A 107 -8.38 -3.65 -1.54
N PHE A 108 -8.10 -3.43 -2.83
CA PHE A 108 -6.79 -3.77 -3.41
C PHE A 108 -5.66 -2.91 -2.84
N THR A 109 -5.89 -1.62 -2.59
CA THR A 109 -4.90 -0.75 -1.95
C THR A 109 -4.59 -1.21 -0.52
N SER A 110 -5.62 -1.47 0.30
CA SER A 110 -5.41 -1.91 1.69
C SER A 110 -4.77 -3.30 1.75
N MET A 111 -5.18 -4.21 0.87
CA MET A 111 -4.59 -5.55 0.74
C MET A 111 -3.11 -5.46 0.39
N TYR A 112 -2.76 -4.69 -0.63
CA TYR A 112 -1.38 -4.53 -1.06
C TYR A 112 -0.49 -3.91 0.04
N LEU A 113 -0.92 -2.78 0.61
CA LEU A 113 -0.11 -2.08 1.60
C LEU A 113 0.13 -2.94 2.84
N THR A 114 -0.91 -3.59 3.36
CA THR A 114 -0.76 -4.53 4.48
C THR A 114 0.16 -5.68 4.09
N LEU A 115 -0.07 -6.32 2.94
CA LEU A 115 0.70 -7.49 2.53
C LEU A 115 2.18 -7.17 2.42
N THR A 116 2.53 -6.04 1.81
CA THR A 116 3.91 -5.60 1.63
C THR A 116 4.57 -5.30 2.98
N ILE A 117 3.90 -4.55 3.86
CA ILE A 117 4.45 -4.21 5.18
C ILE A 117 4.64 -5.45 6.06
N TYR A 118 3.66 -6.34 6.12
CA TYR A 118 3.76 -7.58 6.89
C TYR A 118 4.84 -8.51 6.31
N THR A 119 4.94 -8.63 4.99
CA THR A 119 5.99 -9.44 4.34
C THR A 119 7.38 -8.88 4.65
N LEU A 120 7.56 -7.56 4.61
CA LEU A 120 8.83 -6.92 4.96
C LEU A 120 9.16 -7.07 6.45
N MET A 121 8.17 -6.93 7.34
CA MET A 121 8.34 -7.14 8.78
C MET A 121 8.82 -8.56 9.07
N VAL A 122 8.14 -9.56 8.51
CA VAL A 122 8.52 -10.97 8.69
C VAL A 122 9.90 -11.26 8.10
N ALA A 123 10.22 -10.70 6.93
CA ALA A 123 11.55 -10.83 6.33
C ALA A 123 12.64 -10.21 7.23
N CYS A 124 12.37 -9.08 7.89
CA CYS A 124 13.28 -8.47 8.85
C CYS A 124 13.52 -9.38 10.05
N ILE A 125 12.45 -9.96 10.62
CA ILE A 125 12.53 -10.89 11.75
C ILE A 125 13.31 -12.16 11.36
N ASP A 126 13.03 -12.76 10.20
CA ASP A 126 13.74 -13.93 9.69
C ASP A 126 15.25 -13.67 9.59
N ARG A 127 15.64 -12.49 9.09
CA ARG A 127 17.04 -12.07 9.01
C ARG A 127 17.66 -11.83 10.38
N LEU A 128 16.93 -11.26 11.33
CA LEU A 128 17.41 -11.06 12.70
C LEU A 128 17.66 -12.40 13.39
N VAL A 129 16.75 -13.36 13.23
CA VAL A 129 16.91 -14.73 13.74
C VAL A 129 18.11 -15.42 13.11
N TYR A 130 18.30 -15.30 11.79
CA TYR A 130 19.47 -15.84 11.09
C TYR A 130 20.79 -15.27 11.62
N VAL A 131 20.87 -13.95 11.82
CA VAL A 131 22.08 -13.30 12.33
C VAL A 131 22.37 -13.70 13.77
N ARG A 132 21.34 -13.76 14.63
CA ARG A 132 21.47 -14.12 16.05
C ARG A 132 21.84 -15.59 16.25
N ASN A 133 21.18 -16.50 15.55
CA ASN A 133 21.26 -17.95 15.78
C ASN A 133 21.78 -18.71 14.54
N SER A 134 22.91 -18.26 13.97
CA SER A 134 23.42 -18.84 12.72
C SER A 134 23.83 -20.32 12.79
N ARG A 135 24.02 -20.88 13.99
CA ARG A 135 24.39 -22.32 14.17
C ARG A 135 23.18 -23.25 14.13
N THR A 136 22.00 -22.77 14.51
CA THR A 136 20.77 -23.59 14.60
C THR A 136 19.87 -23.39 13.39
N TYR A 137 20.14 -22.38 12.58
CA TYR A 137 19.35 -22.05 11.40
C TYR A 137 19.58 -23.06 10.28
N SER A 138 18.70 -24.07 10.21
CA SER A 138 18.65 -25.01 9.09
C SER A 138 17.82 -24.44 7.96
N ASN A 139 18.38 -24.44 6.73
CA ASN A 139 17.72 -23.94 5.53
C ASN A 139 16.35 -24.58 5.27
N GLN A 140 16.16 -25.87 5.62
CA GLN A 140 14.91 -26.59 5.35
C GLN A 140 13.78 -26.22 6.33
N LYS A 141 14.10 -25.98 7.61
CA LYS A 141 13.10 -25.54 8.61
C LYS A 141 12.67 -24.10 8.34
N SER A 142 13.63 -23.25 7.96
CA SER A 142 13.37 -21.84 7.67
C SER A 142 12.48 -21.64 6.44
N THR A 143 12.67 -22.41 5.36
CA THR A 143 11.81 -22.31 4.17
C THR A 143 10.38 -22.73 4.45
N PHE A 144 10.17 -23.75 5.30
CA PHE A 144 8.84 -24.15 5.73
C PHE A 144 8.14 -23.06 6.54
N VAL A 145 8.83 -22.49 7.54
CA VAL A 145 8.31 -21.37 8.33
C VAL A 145 7.98 -20.17 7.45
N ALA A 146 8.84 -19.83 6.48
CA ALA A 146 8.61 -18.72 5.56
C ALA A 146 7.35 -18.90 4.68
N ARG A 147 7.05 -20.13 4.24
CA ARG A 147 5.82 -20.41 3.48
C ARG A 147 4.57 -20.20 4.34
N ILE A 148 4.60 -20.68 5.59
CA ILE A 148 3.50 -20.51 6.53
C ILE A 148 3.29 -19.03 6.85
N THR A 149 4.35 -18.29 7.19
CA THR A 149 4.22 -16.88 7.54
C THR A 149 3.73 -16.04 6.38
N ILE A 150 4.16 -16.31 5.15
CA ILE A 150 3.60 -15.64 3.96
C ILE A 150 2.11 -15.99 3.82
N GLY A 151 1.73 -17.27 3.91
CA GLY A 151 0.31 -17.66 3.85
C GLY A 151 -0.55 -16.95 4.90
N VAL A 152 -0.05 -16.82 6.13
CA VAL A 152 -0.73 -16.09 7.20
C VAL A 152 -0.80 -14.59 6.88
N SER A 153 0.27 -13.98 6.39
CA SER A 153 0.27 -12.57 5.98
C SER A 153 -0.76 -12.28 4.90
N TRP A 154 -0.89 -13.16 3.89
CA TRP A 154 -1.93 -13.03 2.86
C TRP A 154 -3.34 -13.09 3.45
N LEU A 155 -3.57 -14.02 4.38
CA LEU A 155 -4.88 -14.19 5.02
C LEU A 155 -5.24 -12.96 5.87
N VAL A 156 -4.30 -12.46 6.68
CA VAL A 156 -4.46 -11.23 7.46
C VAL A 156 -4.72 -10.03 6.55
N SER A 157 -3.97 -9.90 5.46
CA SER A 157 -4.17 -8.82 4.48
C SER A 157 -5.55 -8.85 3.85
N ILE A 158 -6.09 -10.02 3.53
CA ILE A 158 -7.45 -10.15 3.00
C ILE A 158 -8.47 -9.71 4.05
N ILE A 159 -8.33 -10.14 5.31
CA ILE A 159 -9.24 -9.75 6.40
C ILE A 159 -9.25 -8.23 6.57
N VAL A 160 -8.08 -7.60 6.65
CA VAL A 160 -7.97 -6.15 6.80
C VAL A 160 -8.49 -5.42 5.55
N ALA A 161 -8.29 -5.99 4.37
CA ALA A 161 -8.77 -5.42 3.11
C ALA A 161 -10.28 -5.43 2.96
N ILE A 162 -11.03 -6.26 3.69
CA ILE A 162 -12.50 -6.29 3.65
C ILE A 162 -13.10 -5.07 4.39
N VAL A 163 -12.36 -4.41 5.29
CA VAL A 163 -12.84 -3.27 6.09
C VAL A 163 -13.57 -2.19 5.27
N PRO A 164 -13.08 -1.73 4.09
CA PRO A 164 -13.76 -0.72 3.29
C PRO A 164 -15.18 -1.08 2.87
N PHE A 165 -15.55 -2.37 2.81
CA PHE A 165 -16.93 -2.79 2.49
C PHE A 165 -17.94 -2.48 3.59
N PHE A 166 -17.48 -2.25 4.83
CA PHE A 166 -18.35 -1.98 5.98
C PHE A 166 -18.41 -0.50 6.36
N VAL A 167 -17.75 0.38 5.61
CA VAL A 167 -17.69 1.82 5.89
C VAL A 167 -18.48 2.60 4.83
N ASP A 168 -19.54 3.27 5.24
CA ASP A 168 -20.47 3.96 4.32
C ASP A 168 -19.88 5.22 3.67
N ARG A 169 -18.86 5.84 4.28
CA ARG A 169 -18.21 7.07 3.76
C ARG A 169 -16.71 7.05 4.05
N TYR A 170 -15.89 6.99 2.99
CA TYR A 170 -14.43 7.06 3.14
C TYR A 170 -13.80 7.99 2.10
N ASN A 171 -13.11 9.04 2.57
CA ASN A 171 -12.38 9.99 1.72
C ASN A 171 -11.14 9.30 1.11
N LEU A 172 -11.25 8.84 -0.14
CA LEU A 172 -10.12 8.44 -0.97
C LEU A 172 -9.46 9.69 -1.58
N ILE A 173 -8.77 10.48 -0.75
CA ILE A 173 -7.81 11.45 -1.29
C ILE A 173 -6.53 10.67 -1.53
N ALA A 174 -6.22 10.49 -2.82
CA ALA A 174 -5.00 9.86 -3.34
C ALA A 174 -4.75 8.43 -2.81
N SER A 175 -5.37 7.43 -3.44
CA SER A 175 -4.93 6.02 -3.66
C SER A 175 -4.07 5.26 -2.62
N VAL A 176 -3.89 5.79 -1.42
CA VAL A 176 -2.86 5.43 -0.45
C VAL A 176 -3.46 5.44 0.97
N MET A 177 -4.54 6.19 1.21
CA MET A 177 -5.25 6.14 2.49
C MET A 177 -6.77 6.20 2.29
N VAL A 178 -7.45 5.17 2.79
CA VAL A 178 -8.87 5.21 3.16
C VAL A 178 -8.99 6.16 4.37
N LEU A 179 -9.03 7.47 4.14
CA LEU A 179 -9.41 8.44 5.18
C LEU A 179 -10.92 8.28 5.47
N SER A 180 -11.28 7.17 6.10
CA SER A 180 -12.56 7.02 6.79
C SER A 180 -12.55 8.02 7.93
N SER A 181 -13.47 8.98 7.94
CA SER A 181 -13.69 9.83 9.11
C SER A 181 -14.22 8.98 10.26
N GLY A 182 -13.41 8.75 11.30
CA GLY A 182 -13.85 8.03 12.50
C GLY A 182 -12.69 7.57 13.39
N ALA A 183 -12.93 7.41 14.70
CA ALA A 183 -11.93 6.90 15.63
C ALA A 183 -11.59 5.41 15.37
N THR A 184 -12.55 4.65 14.84
CA THR A 184 -12.40 3.21 14.52
C THR A 184 -11.43 2.95 13.37
N SER A 185 -11.41 3.81 12.34
CA SER A 185 -10.43 3.71 11.26
C SER A 185 -9.02 4.00 11.76
N LEU A 186 -8.87 4.96 12.68
CA LEU A 186 -7.57 5.31 13.28
C LEU A 186 -6.96 4.12 14.03
N TYR A 187 -7.73 3.36 14.80
CA TYR A 187 -7.22 2.14 15.47
C TYR A 187 -6.75 1.08 14.47
N LEU A 188 -7.52 0.85 13.41
CA LEU A 188 -7.11 -0.06 12.33
C LEU A 188 -5.84 0.42 11.64
N TYR A 189 -5.69 1.74 11.46
CA TYR A 189 -4.48 2.32 10.89
C TYR A 189 -3.23 2.08 11.76
N ILE A 190 -3.36 2.29 13.07
CA ILE A 190 -2.25 2.08 14.00
C ILE A 190 -1.83 0.61 13.99
N ILE A 191 -2.79 -0.31 14.09
CA ILE A 191 -2.51 -1.74 14.21
C ILE A 191 -2.02 -2.32 12.87
N ALA A 192 -2.64 -1.95 11.75
CA ALA A 192 -2.32 -2.53 10.45
C ALA A 192 -1.06 -1.92 9.80
N TYR A 193 -0.74 -0.66 10.10
CA TYR A 193 0.34 0.06 9.41
C TYR A 193 1.43 0.57 10.35
N VAL A 194 1.07 1.31 11.41
CA VAL A 194 2.07 1.98 12.26
C VAL A 194 2.91 0.98 13.05
N ILE A 195 2.26 0.00 13.71
CA ILE A 195 2.98 -1.00 14.51
C ILE A 195 3.94 -1.83 13.65
N PRO A 196 3.50 -2.46 12.53
CA PRO A 196 4.41 -3.23 11.68
C PRO A 196 5.56 -2.40 11.11
N LEU A 197 5.31 -1.13 10.77
CA LEU A 197 6.32 -0.22 10.25
C LEU A 197 7.36 0.14 11.32
N LEU A 198 6.95 0.38 12.57
CA LEU A 198 7.85 0.58 13.70
C LEU A 198 8.70 -0.67 13.97
N VAL A 199 8.09 -1.86 13.94
CA VAL A 199 8.82 -3.13 14.12
C VAL A 199 9.88 -3.31 13.03
N LEU A 200 9.54 -2.98 11.78
CA LEU A 200 10.48 -3.03 10.66
C LEU A 200 11.65 -2.06 10.85
N TRP A 201 11.38 -0.82 11.25
CA TRP A 201 12.41 0.20 11.50
C TRP A 201 13.35 -0.19 12.63
N VAL A 202 12.79 -0.52 13.81
CA VAL A 202 13.57 -0.92 14.98
C VAL A 202 14.34 -2.21 14.68
N GLY A 203 13.69 -3.20 14.06
CA GLY A 203 14.32 -4.45 13.64
C GLY A 203 15.47 -4.23 12.66
N GLY A 204 15.32 -3.31 11.71
CA GLY A 204 16.36 -2.94 10.74
C GLY A 204 17.58 -2.31 11.42
N ILE A 205 17.39 -1.40 12.36
CA ILE A 205 18.48 -0.79 13.15
C ILE A 205 19.21 -1.86 13.95
N VAL A 206 18.47 -2.73 14.64
CA VAL A 206 19.03 -3.82 15.45
C VAL A 206 19.84 -4.78 14.57
N LEU A 207 19.32 -5.15 13.40
CA LEU A 207 20.01 -5.99 12.43
C LEU A 207 21.33 -5.37 11.98
N LEU A 208 21.33 -4.07 11.67
CA LEU A 208 22.52 -3.34 11.25
C LEU A 208 23.58 -3.35 12.34
N VAL A 209 23.21 -3.05 13.59
CA VAL A 209 24.13 -3.05 14.74
C VAL A 209 24.74 -4.44 14.96
N PHE A 210 23.93 -5.51 14.98
CA PHE A 210 24.43 -6.87 15.14
C PHE A 210 25.37 -7.28 14.01
N THR A 211 25.08 -6.86 12.78
CA THR A 211 25.93 -7.13 11.62
C THR A 211 27.29 -6.46 11.75
N ILE A 212 27.33 -5.20 12.20
CA ILE A 212 28.59 -4.46 12.46
C ILE A 212 29.38 -5.10 13.60
N MET A 213 28.74 -5.43 14.72
CA MET A 213 29.43 -6.06 15.86
C MET A 213 30.08 -7.39 15.47
N ARG A 214 29.38 -8.20 14.66
CA ARG A 214 29.88 -9.49 14.20
C ARG A 214 31.00 -9.36 13.17
N SER A 215 30.95 -8.35 12.29
CA SER A 215 32.03 -8.11 11.32
C SER A 215 33.32 -7.67 12.00
N ARG A 216 33.24 -6.89 13.08
CA ARG A 216 34.39 -6.54 13.92
C ARG A 216 35.00 -7.75 14.63
N LYS A 217 34.18 -8.61 15.24
CA LYS A 217 34.65 -9.81 15.98
C LYS A 217 35.31 -10.88 15.09
N ARG A 218 35.15 -10.81 13.76
CA ARG A 218 35.85 -11.71 12.81
C ARG A 218 37.21 -11.18 12.33
N ARG A 219 37.52 -9.89 12.57
CA ARG A 219 38.78 -9.27 12.17
C ARG A 219 39.85 -9.31 13.28
N THR A 220 39.43 -9.55 14.52
CA THR A 220 40.27 -9.86 15.69
C THR A 220 40.44 -11.35 15.83
#